data_AF-A0A1M5HDF0-F1
#
_entry.id   AF-A0A1M5HDF0-F1
#
_cell.length_a   1.000
_cell.length_b   1.000
_cell.length_c   1.000
_cell.angle_alpha   90.00
_cell.angle_beta   90.00
_cell.angle_gamma   90.00
#
_symmetry.space_group_name_H-M   'P 1'
#
loop_
_entity.id
_entity.type
_entity.pdbx_description
1 polymer ?
#
loop_
_entity_poly.entity_id
_entity_poly.type
_entity_poly.pdbx_seq_one_letter_code
_entity_poly.pdbx_strand_id
1 'polypeptide(L)'
;MKRLGITLVAAAGMFLFSQNVQAQVEEIEEMESTEEISQEQEYKEVDVLALPQAVKDAVMTDMTGATTEKAWVKEEEGTTTYKLSLVVEGEKKEAFIDEEGNWIEEEK
;
A
#
# COMPACT_ATOMS: atom_id res chain seq x y z
N MET A 1 -59.31 -46.21 -21.03
CA MET A 1 -59.20 -45.37 -22.25
C MET A 1 -58.77 -43.97 -21.81
N LYS A 2 -57.83 -43.21 -22.40
CA LYS A 2 -56.81 -43.31 -23.49
C LYS A 2 -55.85 -42.10 -23.23
N ARG A 3 -54.51 -42.06 -23.37
CA ARG A 3 -53.34 -42.97 -23.54
C ARG A 3 -52.28 -42.48 -22.49
N LEU A 4 -51.31 -43.26 -21.98
CA LEU A 4 -50.04 -43.75 -22.56
C LEU A 4 -49.14 -42.69 -23.25
N GLY A 5 -47.89 -42.54 -22.78
CA GLY A 5 -46.80 -41.72 -23.36
C GLY A 5 -46.39 -40.54 -22.46
N ILE A 6 -45.17 -40.27 -21.96
CA ILE A 6 -43.77 -40.78 -22.01
C ILE A 6 -42.84 -39.58 -22.24
N THR A 7 -42.05 -39.26 -21.21
CA THR A 7 -40.67 -38.70 -21.25
C THR A 7 -40.39 -37.35 -21.93
N LEU A 8 -39.83 -36.41 -21.13
CA LEU A 8 -38.42 -36.00 -21.28
C LEU A 8 -37.85 -35.45 -19.95
N VAL A 9 -36.51 -35.43 -19.86
CA VAL A 9 -35.73 -35.24 -18.62
C VAL A 9 -34.57 -34.26 -18.88
N ALA A 10 -34.11 -33.58 -17.82
CA ALA A 10 -32.88 -32.79 -17.69
C ALA A 10 -32.72 -31.50 -18.53
N ALA A 11 -32.92 -30.37 -17.85
CA ALA A 11 -31.85 -29.40 -17.55
C ALA A 11 -32.27 -28.65 -16.26
N ALA A 12 -31.62 -28.82 -15.11
CA ALA A 12 -30.27 -28.34 -14.77
C ALA A 12 -30.19 -26.81 -14.60
N GLY A 13 -30.57 -26.33 -13.41
CA GLY A 13 -29.96 -25.17 -12.76
C GLY A 13 -30.21 -23.77 -13.33
N MET A 14 -31.26 -23.10 -12.83
CA MET A 14 -31.14 -21.67 -12.48
C MET A 14 -32.01 -21.32 -11.27
N PHE A 15 -31.49 -21.65 -10.08
CA PHE A 15 -32.07 -21.20 -8.81
C PHE A 15 -31.58 -19.77 -8.53
N LEU A 16 -32.11 -18.80 -9.27
CA LEU A 16 -31.80 -17.39 -9.07
C LEU A 16 -32.52 -16.87 -7.81
N PHE A 17 -31.83 -16.98 -6.67
CA PHE A 17 -32.25 -16.27 -5.45
C PHE A 17 -32.22 -14.76 -5.70
N SER A 18 -33.37 -14.09 -5.55
CA SER A 18 -33.44 -12.64 -5.56
C SER A 18 -32.60 -12.05 -4.42
N GLN A 19 -31.60 -11.24 -4.75
CA GLN A 19 -30.95 -10.33 -3.80
C GLN A 19 -30.93 -8.90 -4.32
N ASN A 20 -30.83 -7.97 -3.37
CA ASN A 20 -31.27 -6.58 -3.51
C ASN A 20 -30.47 -5.75 -4.53
N VAL A 21 -31.17 -4.80 -5.17
CA VAL A 21 -30.53 -3.64 -5.77
C VAL A 21 -30.10 -2.68 -4.65
N GLN A 22 -28.80 -2.58 -4.43
CA GLN A 22 -28.14 -1.40 -3.90
C GLN A 22 -27.05 -1.07 -4.93
N ALA A 23 -27.24 -0.04 -5.75
CA ALA A 23 -27.05 1.37 -5.43
C ALA A 23 -25.55 1.71 -5.37
N GLN A 24 -25.13 2.49 -6.36
CA GLN A 24 -23.75 2.92 -6.62
C GLN A 24 -23.03 3.40 -5.35
N VAL A 25 -21.82 2.88 -5.14
CA VAL A 25 -20.76 3.50 -4.34
C VAL A 25 -19.50 3.46 -5.21
N GLU A 26 -18.68 4.52 -5.14
CA GLU A 26 -17.50 4.71 -5.97
C GLU A 26 -16.62 3.46 -6.16
N GLU A 27 -16.20 3.28 -7.42
CA GLU A 27 -14.93 2.64 -7.77
C GLU A 27 -13.80 3.53 -7.24
N ILE A 28 -13.43 3.32 -5.98
CA ILE A 28 -12.17 3.85 -5.45
C ILE A 28 -11.07 3.05 -6.13
N GLU A 29 -10.22 3.71 -6.91
CA GLU A 29 -9.02 3.10 -7.47
C GLU A 29 -8.13 2.61 -6.32
N GLU A 30 -8.15 1.31 -6.04
CA GLU A 30 -7.05 0.63 -5.36
C GLU A 30 -5.82 0.81 -6.26
N MET A 31 -5.02 1.85 -5.97
CA MET A 31 -3.72 2.01 -6.61
C MET A 31 -2.92 0.74 -6.36
N GLU A 32 -2.60 0.01 -7.43
CA GLU A 32 -1.75 -1.18 -7.39
C GLU A 32 -0.37 -0.77 -6.88
N SER A 33 -0.19 -0.84 -5.56
CA SER A 33 1.10 -0.66 -4.89
C SER A 33 1.94 -1.90 -5.16
N THR A 34 2.55 -1.95 -6.35
CA THR A 34 3.31 -3.07 -6.90
C THR A 34 4.17 -3.77 -5.85
N GLU A 35 3.80 -5.02 -5.54
CA GLU A 35 4.50 -5.90 -4.61
C GLU A 35 5.84 -6.41 -5.18
N GLU A 36 6.84 -5.53 -5.39
CA GLU A 36 8.24 -5.96 -5.55
C GLU A 36 8.85 -6.33 -4.18
N ILE A 37 8.37 -7.44 -3.61
CA ILE A 37 8.79 -7.96 -2.30
C ILE A 37 10.17 -8.63 -2.42
N SER A 38 11.24 -7.84 -2.38
CA SER A 38 12.60 -8.33 -2.12
C SER A 38 13.48 -7.18 -1.61
N GLN A 39 14.24 -7.28 -0.52
CA GLN A 39 14.49 -8.40 0.40
C GLN A 39 14.27 -7.97 1.87
N GLU A 40 14.10 -8.97 2.75
CA GLU A 40 14.23 -8.90 4.21
C GLU A 40 13.22 -7.99 4.99
N GLN A 41 12.54 -8.59 5.97
CA GLN A 41 11.30 -8.05 6.58
C GLN A 41 11.59 -7.06 7.73
N GLU A 42 12.23 -5.95 7.42
CA GLU A 42 12.68 -4.97 8.43
C GLU A 42 12.02 -3.59 8.30
N TYR A 43 11.82 -3.11 7.06
CA TYR A 43 11.24 -1.81 6.76
C TYR A 43 9.85 -1.96 6.12
N LYS A 44 8.82 -1.39 6.76
CA LYS A 44 7.42 -1.38 6.29
C LYS A 44 7.11 -0.10 5.54
N GLU A 45 6.59 -0.20 4.31
CA GLU A 45 6.24 0.99 3.52
C GLU A 45 5.12 1.81 4.16
N VAL A 46 5.26 3.14 4.15
CA VAL A 46 4.32 4.11 4.71
C VAL A 46 4.18 5.32 3.79
N ASP A 47 3.01 5.95 3.82
CA ASP A 47 2.79 7.20 3.09
C ASP A 47 3.73 8.31 3.61
N VAL A 48 4.33 9.08 2.72
CA VAL A 48 5.10 10.29 3.05
C VAL A 48 4.25 11.28 3.85
N LEU A 49 2.94 11.31 3.62
CA LEU A 49 1.97 12.09 4.39
C LEU A 49 1.75 11.54 5.82
N ALA A 50 2.04 10.26 6.09
CA ALA A 50 1.94 9.66 7.42
C ALA A 50 3.19 9.88 8.30
N LEU A 51 4.30 10.39 7.74
CA LEU A 51 5.53 10.68 8.50
C LEU A 51 5.30 11.73 9.62
N PRO A 52 6.07 11.68 10.73
CA PRO A 52 6.08 12.74 11.74
C PRO A 52 6.37 14.12 11.15
N GLN A 53 5.89 15.18 11.82
CA GLN A 53 6.16 16.56 11.37
C GLN A 53 7.65 16.89 11.43
N ALA A 54 8.38 16.41 12.46
CA ALA A 54 9.82 16.63 12.59
C ALA A 54 10.61 16.02 11.43
N VAL A 55 10.27 14.79 11.01
CA VAL A 55 10.85 14.14 9.81
C VAL A 55 10.61 14.97 8.55
N LYS A 56 9.39 15.49 8.36
CA LYS A 56 9.06 16.35 7.21
C LYS A 56 9.83 17.68 7.25
N ASP A 57 9.93 18.30 8.42
CA ASP A 57 10.60 19.59 8.60
C ASP A 57 12.12 19.47 8.39
N ALA A 58 12.73 18.37 8.84
CA ALA A 58 14.13 18.04 8.58
C ALA A 58 14.39 17.82 7.07
N VAL A 59 13.55 17.03 6.38
CA VAL A 59 13.64 16.87 4.91
C VAL A 59 13.54 18.22 4.20
N MET A 60 12.59 19.08 4.58
CA MET A 60 12.44 20.41 3.96
C MET A 60 13.61 21.37 4.27
N THR A 61 14.26 21.20 5.42
CA THR A 61 15.38 22.06 5.87
C THR A 61 16.70 21.63 5.23
N ASP A 62 17.10 20.37 5.46
CA ASP A 62 18.44 19.88 5.09
C ASP A 62 18.50 19.35 3.65
N MET A 63 17.41 18.77 3.15
CA MET A 63 17.30 18.22 1.80
C MET A 63 16.56 19.20 0.88
N THR A 64 16.95 20.47 0.90
CA THR A 64 16.32 21.54 0.13
C THR A 64 16.26 21.20 -1.37
N GLY A 65 15.04 21.08 -1.92
CA GLY A 65 14.81 20.74 -3.32
C GLY A 65 14.74 19.22 -3.62
N ALA A 66 14.84 18.38 -2.60
CA ALA A 66 14.56 16.95 -2.72
C ALA A 66 13.05 16.68 -2.89
N THR A 67 12.72 15.59 -3.58
CA THR A 67 11.36 15.04 -3.66
C THR A 67 11.33 13.66 -3.04
N THR A 68 10.58 13.47 -1.94
CA THR A 68 10.37 12.13 -1.36
C THR A 68 9.41 11.34 -2.25
N GLU A 69 9.88 10.26 -2.86
CA GLU A 69 9.04 9.35 -3.66
C GLU A 69 8.38 8.26 -2.80
N LYS A 70 9.11 7.74 -1.83
CA LYS A 70 8.68 6.66 -0.93
C LYS A 70 9.26 6.84 0.47
N ALA A 71 8.57 6.30 1.45
CA ALA A 71 9.01 6.21 2.83
C ALA A 71 8.71 4.83 3.41
N TRP A 72 9.56 4.37 4.33
CA TRP A 72 9.37 3.15 5.09
C TRP A 72 9.71 3.39 6.56
N VAL A 73 9.14 2.60 7.46
CA VAL A 73 9.41 2.63 8.92
C VAL A 73 9.91 1.27 9.41
N LYS A 74 10.91 1.29 10.27
CA LYS A 74 11.45 0.15 11.04
C LYS A 74 11.30 0.47 12.52
N GLU A 75 10.87 -0.52 13.30
CA GLU A 75 10.82 -0.46 14.76
C GLU A 75 11.79 -1.51 15.31
N GLU A 76 12.92 -1.09 15.90
CA GLU A 76 14.00 -1.98 16.34
C GLU A 76 14.44 -1.67 17.77
N GLU A 77 14.43 -2.69 18.64
CA GLU A 77 14.73 -2.61 20.09
C GLU A 77 13.99 -1.50 20.88
N GLY A 78 12.97 -0.87 20.29
CA GLY A 78 12.22 0.26 20.85
C GLY A 78 12.54 1.62 20.23
N THR A 79 13.35 1.67 19.18
CA THR A 79 13.68 2.86 18.37
C THR A 79 12.89 2.86 17.08
N THR A 80 12.28 3.99 16.71
CA THR A 80 11.56 4.16 15.43
C THR A 80 12.44 4.87 14.41
N THR A 81 12.80 4.17 13.34
CA THR A 81 13.65 4.67 12.24
C THR A 81 12.84 4.73 10.95
N TYR A 82 12.85 5.88 10.28
CA TYR A 82 12.29 6.05 8.95
C TYR A 82 13.39 6.01 7.89
N LYS A 83 13.20 5.18 6.86
CA LYS A 83 13.99 5.20 5.62
C LYS A 83 13.22 5.99 4.57
N LEU A 84 13.87 6.94 3.89
CA LEU A 84 13.27 7.80 2.89
C LEU A 84 13.99 7.64 1.54
N SER A 85 13.24 7.47 0.46
CA SER A 85 13.77 7.58 -0.92
C SER A 85 13.54 9.00 -1.42
N LEU A 86 14.62 9.76 -1.57
CA LEU A 86 14.67 11.16 -1.95
C LEU A 86 15.28 11.31 -3.35
N VAL A 87 14.58 11.97 -4.28
CA VAL A 87 15.16 12.40 -5.56
C VAL A 87 15.76 13.79 -5.39
N VAL A 88 17.07 13.91 -5.58
CA VAL A 88 17.83 15.17 -5.49
C VAL A 88 18.52 15.42 -6.82
N GLU A 89 18.18 16.51 -7.50
CA GLU A 89 18.69 16.87 -8.85
C GLU A 89 18.50 15.78 -9.93
N GLY A 90 17.61 14.81 -9.70
CA GLY A 90 17.36 13.66 -10.56
C GLY A 90 18.08 12.36 -10.13
N GLU A 91 18.97 12.41 -9.14
CA GLU A 91 19.54 11.23 -8.51
C GLU A 91 18.65 10.73 -7.37
N LYS A 92 18.33 9.43 -7.35
CA LYS A 92 17.70 8.78 -6.19
C LYS A 92 18.76 8.57 -5.10
N LYS A 93 18.46 8.99 -3.87
CA LYS A 93 19.27 8.86 -2.66
C LYS A 93 18.40 8.31 -1.55
N GLU A 94 18.98 7.43 -0.74
CA GLU A 94 18.33 6.90 0.45
C GLU A 94 18.87 7.64 1.67
N ALA A 95 17.99 8.00 2.60
CA ALA A 95 18.34 8.68 3.85
C ALA A 95 17.56 8.08 5.02
N PHE A 96 18.17 8.09 6.22
CA PHE A 96 17.61 7.51 7.43
C PHE A 96 17.47 8.59 8.51
N ILE A 97 16.35 8.56 9.22
CA ILE A 97 15.96 9.63 10.16
C ILE A 97 15.05 9.06 11.25
N ASP A 98 15.23 9.47 12.50
CA ASP A 98 14.39 9.03 13.62
C ASP A 98 13.03 9.76 13.69
N GLU A 99 12.16 9.39 14.63
CA GLU A 99 10.86 10.05 14.83
C GLU A 99 10.96 11.49 15.36
N GLU A 100 12.08 11.86 15.99
CA GLU A 100 12.37 13.20 16.49
C GLU A 100 12.93 14.14 15.40
N GLY A 101 13.26 13.61 14.22
CA GLY A 101 13.78 14.35 13.07
C GLY A 101 15.31 14.44 13.00
N ASN A 102 16.06 13.65 13.77
CA ASN A 102 17.51 13.58 13.67
C ASN A 102 17.93 12.59 12.57
N TRP A 103 18.76 13.04 11.64
CA TRP A 103 19.38 12.18 10.63
C TRP A 103 20.34 11.18 11.27
N ILE A 104 20.25 9.92 10.87
CA ILE A 104 21.16 8.84 11.29
C ILE A 104 21.91 8.26 10.10
N GLU A 105 23.12 7.77 10.32
CA GLU A 105 23.84 6.98 9.32
C GLU A 105 23.36 5.52 9.33
N GLU A 106 23.42 4.85 8.19
CA GLU A 106 23.18 3.40 8.08
C GLU A 106 24.31 2.63 8.79
N GLU A 107 24.01 1.95 9.91
CA GLU A 107 24.96 1.02 10.54
C GLU A 107 25.25 -0.19 9.63
N LYS A 108 26.49 -0.70 9.69
CA LYS A 108 27.09 -1.64 8.72
C LYS A 108 27.77 -2.84 9.37
#